data_AF-A0A353R6Y8-F1
#
_entry.id   AF-A0A353R6Y8-F1
#
_cell.length_a   1.000
_cell.length_b   1.000
_cell.length_c   1.000
_cell.angle_alpha   90.00
_cell.angle_beta   90.00
_cell.angle_gamma   90.00
#
_symmetry.space_group_name_H-M   'P 1'
#
loop_
_entity.id
_entity.type
_entity.pdbx_description
1 polymer ?
#
loop_
_entity_poly.entity_id
_entity_poly.type
_entity_poly.pdbx_seq_one_letter_code
_entity_poly.pdbx_strand_id
1 'polypeptide(L)'
;ALEINQAPEAVFVNAKVNSPQFLHNEGDSFTLTVESNIEVGYGLDVNWIINTSKTVEGRTTTWEFQVLPVPTVNNRSAVLQVRETGTQQVYKTFNMTQRGARIAQKDSTALVRFHKNMRGDNWRDTHLWNLLLPAETWPGLTLEAAVRNGALHVKKLELSNGRLEGSVGDGTEKDPLSLLAYLEVINLSNNTGVTGWLPVSWKDLDNLETINLENCNLTNFMFLGYNIPANYATRLKNLTTFIIRNNLLNGVIPAEITEHPHFEEWNFEENMQPQKGTNRLTLPDAPAEP
;
A
#
# COMPACT_ATOMS: atom_id res chain seq x y z
N ALA A 1 22.67 -12.21 -70.66
CA ALA A 1 22.33 -12.33 -69.23
C ALA A 1 21.10 -11.47 -68.97
N LEU A 2 20.05 -11.98 -68.33
CA LEU A 2 18.94 -11.15 -67.89
C LEU A 2 19.43 -10.29 -66.72
N GLU A 3 19.67 -9.00 -66.94
CA GLU A 3 19.83 -8.03 -65.86
C GLU A 3 18.44 -7.64 -65.36
N ILE A 4 18.05 -8.18 -64.20
CA ILE A 4 16.85 -7.75 -63.49
C ILE A 4 17.23 -6.45 -62.76
N ASN A 5 17.00 -5.30 -63.41
CA ASN A 5 17.04 -3.99 -62.76
C ASN A 5 15.76 -3.78 -61.95
N GLN A 6 15.68 -4.37 -60.75
CA GLN A 6 14.65 -3.99 -59.78
C GLN A 6 15.01 -2.63 -59.18
N ALA A 7 14.06 -1.69 -59.22
CA ALA A 7 14.18 -0.43 -58.51
C ALA A 7 14.35 -0.71 -57.00
N PRO A 8 15.16 0.09 -56.27
CA PRO A 8 15.31 -0.06 -54.84
C PRO A 8 13.95 0.00 -54.14
N GLU A 9 13.74 -0.89 -53.17
CA GLU A 9 12.52 -0.95 -52.35
C GLU A 9 12.31 0.42 -51.69
N ALA A 10 11.09 0.97 -51.76
CA ALA A 10 10.78 2.26 -51.13
C ALA A 10 11.00 2.18 -49.61
N VAL A 11 11.48 3.27 -49.00
CA VAL A 11 11.71 3.30 -47.54
C VAL A 11 10.43 2.97 -46.79
N PHE A 12 10.54 2.02 -45.87
CA PHE A 12 9.44 1.45 -45.11
C PHE A 12 9.84 1.38 -43.64
N VAL A 13 9.01 1.99 -42.78
CA VAL A 13 9.18 1.98 -41.32
C VAL A 13 7.80 1.87 -40.65
N ASN A 14 7.48 0.69 -40.12
CA ASN A 14 6.28 0.45 -39.32
C ASN A 14 6.66 0.24 -37.87
N ALA A 15 6.09 1.03 -36.96
CA ALA A 15 6.40 0.95 -35.53
C ALA A 15 5.13 0.82 -34.69
N LYS A 16 5.22 0.07 -33.59
CA LYS A 16 4.16 -0.07 -32.58
C LYS A 16 4.77 -0.13 -31.19
N VAL A 17 4.04 0.43 -30.21
CA VAL A 17 4.33 0.25 -28.77
C VAL A 17 3.22 -0.56 -28.13
N ASN A 18 3.54 -1.42 -27.16
CA ASN A 18 2.56 -2.23 -26.43
C ASN A 18 2.20 -1.67 -25.04
N SER A 19 2.40 -0.36 -24.81
CA SER A 19 2.13 0.28 -23.53
C SER A 19 0.65 0.66 -23.38
N PRO A 20 0.11 0.74 -22.13
CA PRO A 20 -1.15 1.41 -21.88
C PRO A 20 -1.07 2.92 -22.25
N GLN A 21 -2.23 3.56 -22.38
CA GLN A 21 -2.32 5.00 -22.63
C GLN A 21 -1.67 5.83 -21.51
N PHE A 22 -1.76 5.34 -20.26
CA PHE A 22 -1.12 5.93 -19.10
C PHE A 22 -0.25 4.87 -18.42
N LEU A 23 1.02 5.17 -18.27
CA LEU A 23 1.97 4.33 -17.52
C LEU A 23 1.72 4.47 -16.02
N HIS A 24 1.91 3.37 -15.30
CA HIS A 24 1.70 3.28 -13.86
C HIS A 24 2.76 4.09 -13.09
N ASN A 25 2.35 4.72 -11.99
CA ASN A 25 3.23 5.59 -11.19
C ASN A 25 4.36 4.80 -10.50
N GLU A 26 4.11 3.53 -10.16
CA GLU A 26 5.11 2.62 -9.55
C GLU A 26 6.13 2.08 -10.56
N GLY A 27 6.05 2.48 -11.83
CA GLY A 27 6.84 1.92 -12.92
C GLY A 27 6.05 0.92 -13.75
N ASP A 28 6.60 0.56 -14.90
CA ASP A 28 5.97 -0.28 -15.91
C ASP A 28 7.04 -0.92 -16.80
N SER A 29 6.64 -1.85 -17.66
CA SER A 29 7.45 -2.29 -18.80
C SER A 29 6.65 -2.25 -20.09
N PHE A 30 7.32 -1.92 -21.19
CA PHE A 30 6.72 -1.95 -22.52
C PHE A 30 7.78 -2.22 -23.57
N THR A 31 7.34 -2.51 -24.79
CA THR A 31 8.18 -2.77 -25.95
C THR A 31 7.83 -1.82 -27.09
N LEU A 32 8.86 -1.48 -27.87
CA LEU A 32 8.75 -0.85 -29.17
C LEU A 32 9.17 -1.88 -30.21
N THR A 33 8.26 -2.25 -31.10
CA THR A 33 8.55 -3.14 -32.23
C THR A 33 8.52 -2.33 -33.51
N VAL A 34 9.63 -2.37 -34.27
CA VAL A 34 9.78 -1.67 -35.53
C VAL A 34 10.16 -2.66 -36.63
N GLU A 35 9.35 -2.72 -37.67
CA GLU A 35 9.64 -3.44 -38.91
C GLU A 35 10.11 -2.43 -39.96
N SER A 36 11.30 -2.62 -40.52
CA SER A 36 11.88 -1.67 -41.46
C SER A 36 12.83 -2.31 -42.47
N ASN A 37 12.97 -1.69 -43.65
CA ASN A 37 14.00 -2.01 -44.64
C ASN A 37 15.23 -1.09 -44.57
N ILE A 38 15.30 -0.19 -43.59
CA ILE A 38 16.45 0.68 -43.30
C ILE A 38 16.92 0.49 -41.85
N GLU A 39 18.12 0.96 -41.54
CA GLU A 39 18.62 0.95 -40.17
C GLU A 39 17.95 2.05 -39.34
N VAL A 40 17.24 1.64 -38.29
CA VAL A 40 16.50 2.53 -37.41
C VAL A 40 16.97 2.43 -35.96
N GLY A 41 16.92 3.55 -35.26
CA GLY A 41 17.10 3.68 -33.83
C GLY A 41 15.86 4.25 -33.14
N TYR A 42 15.94 4.38 -31.83
CA TYR A 42 14.98 5.13 -31.04
C TYR A 42 15.62 6.40 -30.47
N GLY A 43 14.80 7.42 -30.25
CA GLY A 43 15.14 8.60 -29.46
C GLY A 43 14.15 8.76 -28.31
N LEU A 44 14.66 8.94 -27.10
CA LEU A 44 13.88 9.30 -25.91
C LEU A 44 14.35 10.68 -25.44
N ASP A 45 13.40 11.54 -25.08
CA ASP A 45 13.63 12.87 -24.50
C ASP A 45 13.77 12.84 -22.97
N VAL A 46 13.70 11.66 -22.36
CA VAL A 46 13.69 11.44 -20.92
C VAL A 46 14.70 10.36 -20.50
N ASN A 47 15.10 10.40 -19.22
CA ASN A 47 16.02 9.44 -18.61
C ASN A 47 15.34 8.41 -17.68
N TRP A 48 14.02 8.54 -17.45
CA TRP A 48 13.25 7.65 -16.59
C TRP A 48 12.59 6.48 -17.33
N ILE A 49 12.80 6.39 -18.65
CA ILE A 49 12.51 5.20 -19.45
C ILE A 49 13.85 4.62 -19.88
N ILE A 50 14.17 3.42 -19.39
CA ILE A 50 15.46 2.78 -19.60
C ILE A 50 15.27 1.65 -20.60
N ASN A 51 16.06 1.64 -21.67
CA ASN A 51 16.13 0.48 -22.53
C ASN A 51 16.85 -0.66 -21.80
N THR A 52 16.19 -1.81 -21.68
CA THR A 52 16.74 -2.98 -21.00
C THR A 52 17.26 -4.01 -21.98
N SER A 53 16.71 -4.05 -23.20
CA SER A 53 17.16 -4.98 -24.23
C SER A 53 16.85 -4.48 -25.64
N LYS A 54 17.55 -5.07 -26.61
CA LYS A 54 17.32 -4.94 -28.05
C LYS A 54 17.44 -6.33 -28.68
N THR A 55 16.45 -6.74 -29.44
CA THR A 55 16.48 -7.95 -30.26
C THR A 55 16.22 -7.59 -31.72
N VAL A 56 16.89 -8.28 -32.64
CA VAL A 56 16.73 -8.09 -34.09
C VAL A 56 16.49 -9.46 -34.71
N GLU A 57 15.36 -9.61 -35.40
CA GLU A 57 14.98 -10.81 -36.12
C GLU A 57 14.51 -10.44 -37.53
N GLY A 58 15.34 -10.73 -38.53
CA GLY A 58 15.09 -10.30 -39.90
C GLY A 58 15.02 -8.78 -40.02
N ARG A 59 13.87 -8.27 -40.49
CA ARG A 59 13.59 -6.83 -40.66
C ARG A 59 12.95 -6.19 -39.42
N THR A 60 12.74 -6.97 -38.36
CA THR A 60 12.07 -6.51 -37.14
C THR A 60 13.09 -6.28 -36.04
N THR A 61 13.10 -5.07 -35.49
CA THR A 61 13.83 -4.72 -34.27
C THR A 61 12.84 -4.50 -33.14
N THR A 62 13.07 -5.14 -32.00
CA THR A 62 12.29 -4.93 -30.77
C THR A 62 13.19 -4.38 -29.68
N TRP A 63 12.75 -3.30 -29.04
CA TRP A 63 13.36 -2.75 -27.84
C TRP A 63 12.43 -2.98 -26.66
N GLU A 64 12.98 -3.43 -25.54
CA GLU A 64 12.27 -3.48 -24.26
C GLU A 64 12.69 -2.29 -23.39
N PHE A 65 11.71 -1.72 -22.72
CA PHE A 65 11.88 -0.57 -21.85
C PHE A 65 11.32 -0.85 -20.46
N GLN A 66 12.07 -0.43 -19.46
CA GLN A 66 11.62 -0.32 -18.08
C GLN A 66 11.34 1.15 -17.76
N VAL A 67 10.14 1.42 -17.28
CA VAL A 67 9.72 2.73 -16.82
C VAL A 67 10.02 2.82 -15.34
N LEU A 68 10.87 3.77 -14.96
CA LEU A 68 11.16 4.05 -13.57
C LEU A 68 9.93 4.62 -12.87
N PRO A 69 9.82 4.42 -11.56
CA PRO A 69 8.74 5.01 -10.78
C PRO A 69 8.80 6.54 -10.76
N VAL A 70 7.67 7.20 -10.54
CA VAL A 70 7.59 8.65 -10.48
C VAL A 70 7.75 9.11 -9.02
N PRO A 71 8.67 10.05 -8.71
CA PRO A 71 8.90 10.49 -7.34
C PRO A 71 7.97 11.65 -6.91
N THR A 72 7.14 12.16 -7.82
CA THR A 72 6.31 13.36 -7.60
C THR A 72 4.85 13.10 -7.89
N VAL A 73 3.93 13.78 -7.21
CA VAL A 73 2.48 13.72 -7.47
C VAL A 73 2.07 14.26 -8.86
N ASN A 74 2.95 15.03 -9.51
CA ASN A 74 2.73 15.54 -10.86
C ASN A 74 2.92 14.44 -11.91
N ASN A 75 2.06 14.44 -12.92
CA ASN A 75 2.25 13.60 -14.10
C ASN A 75 3.51 14.07 -14.86
N ARG A 76 4.17 13.13 -15.54
CA ARG A 76 5.29 13.42 -16.45
C ARG A 76 5.06 12.78 -17.81
N SER A 77 5.58 13.41 -18.85
CA SER A 77 5.41 12.96 -20.23
C SER A 77 6.76 12.64 -20.86
N ALA A 78 6.73 11.73 -21.84
CA ALA A 78 7.87 11.35 -22.66
C ALA A 78 7.46 11.26 -24.12
N VAL A 79 8.42 11.52 -24.99
CA VAL A 79 8.31 11.40 -26.43
C VAL A 79 9.32 10.35 -26.90
N LEU A 80 8.80 9.20 -27.31
CA LEU A 80 9.58 8.12 -27.93
C LEU A 80 9.47 8.24 -29.46
N GLN A 81 10.60 8.42 -30.12
CA GLN A 81 10.67 8.58 -31.57
C GLN A 81 11.41 7.43 -32.22
N VAL A 82 10.92 6.98 -33.37
CA VAL A 82 11.66 6.08 -34.27
C VAL A 82 12.37 6.95 -35.30
N ARG A 83 13.70 6.83 -35.34
CA ARG A 83 14.57 7.68 -36.15
C ARG A 83 15.44 6.83 -37.06
N GLU A 84 15.82 7.37 -38.20
CA GLU A 84 16.89 6.78 -39.01
C GLU A 84 18.22 6.87 -38.26
N THR A 85 19.02 5.81 -38.30
CA THR A 85 20.33 5.82 -37.68
C THR A 85 21.27 6.79 -38.41
N GLY A 86 21.91 7.70 -37.66
CA GLY A 86 22.85 8.67 -38.22
C GLY A 86 22.22 9.93 -38.82
N THR A 87 20.89 10.08 -38.79
CA THR A 87 20.20 11.29 -39.26
C THR A 87 19.23 11.86 -38.21
N GLN A 88 18.65 13.02 -38.49
CA GLN A 88 17.57 13.63 -37.67
C GLN A 88 16.17 13.24 -38.16
N GLN A 89 16.07 12.36 -39.17
CA GLN A 89 14.79 11.98 -39.76
C GLN A 89 13.97 11.13 -38.79
N VAL A 90 12.76 11.61 -38.45
CA VAL A 90 11.80 10.91 -37.59
C VAL A 90 10.72 10.26 -38.46
N TYR A 91 10.43 8.98 -38.25
CA TYR A 91 9.38 8.24 -38.97
C TYR A 91 8.11 8.05 -38.14
N LYS A 92 8.26 7.86 -36.82
CA LYS A 92 7.14 7.66 -35.88
C LYS A 92 7.43 8.35 -34.56
N THR A 93 6.38 8.86 -33.91
CA THR A 93 6.43 9.49 -32.59
C THR A 93 5.33 8.89 -31.72
N PHE A 94 5.68 8.51 -30.49
CA PHE A 94 4.78 8.01 -29.47
C PHE A 94 4.87 8.94 -28.26
N ASN A 95 3.75 9.55 -27.90
CA ASN A 95 3.63 10.36 -26.70
C ASN A 95 3.14 9.48 -25.55
N MET A 96 3.89 9.45 -24.47
CA MET A 96 3.61 8.65 -23.29
C MET A 96 3.41 9.57 -22.10
N THR A 97 2.49 9.21 -21.20
CA THR A 97 2.31 9.93 -19.93
C THR A 97 2.33 8.92 -18.80
N GLN A 98 3.24 9.13 -17.85
CA GLN A 98 3.22 8.43 -16.58
C GLN A 98 2.46 9.28 -15.57
N ARG A 99 1.48 8.65 -14.90
CA ARG A 99 0.76 9.32 -13.82
C ARG A 99 1.72 9.59 -12.68
N GLY A 100 1.56 10.74 -12.03
CA GLY A 100 2.32 11.09 -10.82
C GLY A 100 2.08 10.10 -9.68
N ALA A 101 2.85 10.24 -8.60
CA ALA A 101 2.79 9.38 -7.43
C ALA A 101 1.35 9.35 -6.91
N ARG A 102 0.83 8.15 -6.71
CA ARG A 102 -0.48 7.88 -6.14
C ARG A 102 -0.35 6.91 -4.99
N ILE A 103 -1.39 6.82 -4.17
CA ILE A 103 -1.51 5.74 -3.20
C ILE A 103 -1.34 4.36 -3.87
N ALA A 104 -0.56 3.49 -3.24
CA ALA A 104 -0.39 2.12 -3.69
C ALA A 104 -1.74 1.42 -3.79
N GLN A 105 -1.97 0.68 -4.87
CA GLN A 105 -3.27 0.04 -5.13
C GLN A 105 -3.68 -0.92 -4.00
N LYS A 106 -2.69 -1.61 -3.40
CA LYS A 106 -2.90 -2.51 -2.25
C LYS A 106 -3.45 -1.76 -1.05
N ASP A 107 -2.83 -0.63 -0.70
CA ASP A 107 -3.25 0.20 0.43
C ASP A 107 -4.66 0.77 0.20
N SER A 108 -4.92 1.30 -1.00
CA SER A 108 -6.26 1.80 -1.37
C SER A 108 -7.33 0.71 -1.23
N THR A 109 -7.05 -0.50 -1.73
CA THR A 109 -7.98 -1.64 -1.63
C THR A 109 -8.19 -2.07 -0.18
N ALA A 110 -7.14 -2.06 0.64
CA ALA A 110 -7.20 -2.37 2.06
C ALA A 110 -8.07 -1.33 2.82
N LEU A 111 -7.89 -0.03 2.53
CA LEU A 111 -8.71 1.02 3.13
C LEU A 111 -10.19 0.93 2.71
N VAL A 112 -10.49 0.60 1.45
CA VAL A 112 -11.89 0.38 1.01
C VAL A 112 -12.52 -0.81 1.74
N ARG A 113 -11.76 -1.89 1.97
CA ARG A 113 -12.22 -3.03 2.78
C ARG A 113 -12.43 -2.63 4.24
N PHE A 114 -11.49 -1.89 4.82
CA PHE A 114 -11.62 -1.35 6.16
C PHE A 114 -12.87 -0.48 6.31
N HIS A 115 -13.09 0.46 5.39
CA HIS A 115 -14.29 1.28 5.35
C HIS A 115 -15.58 0.44 5.33
N LYS A 116 -15.61 -0.63 4.53
CA LYS A 116 -16.76 -1.56 4.52
C LYS A 116 -16.94 -2.30 5.85
N ASN A 117 -15.88 -2.84 6.44
CA ASN A 117 -15.93 -3.53 7.74
C ASN A 117 -16.41 -2.60 8.86
N MET A 118 -16.03 -1.34 8.77
CA MET A 118 -16.36 -0.28 9.72
C MET A 118 -17.66 0.44 9.36
N ARG A 119 -18.53 -0.16 8.53
CA ARG A 119 -19.81 0.42 8.12
C ARG A 119 -19.68 1.90 7.71
N GLY A 120 -18.66 2.21 6.91
CA GLY A 120 -18.23 3.58 6.61
C GLY A 120 -19.30 4.47 5.99
N ASP A 121 -20.31 3.88 5.34
CA ASP A 121 -21.48 4.60 4.82
C ASP A 121 -22.30 5.29 5.95
N ASN A 122 -22.17 4.80 7.19
CA ASN A 122 -22.77 5.38 8.38
C ASN A 122 -21.87 6.42 9.07
N TRP A 123 -20.61 6.54 8.68
CA TRP A 123 -19.73 7.54 9.28
C TRP A 123 -20.32 8.94 9.08
N ARG A 124 -20.12 9.79 10.08
CA ARG A 124 -20.56 11.19 10.09
C ARG A 124 -19.36 12.06 10.44
N ASP A 125 -19.50 13.36 10.26
CA ASP A 125 -18.54 14.37 10.75
C ASP A 125 -17.15 14.30 10.07
N THR A 126 -16.06 14.55 10.82
CA THR A 126 -14.72 14.93 10.31
C THR A 126 -13.96 13.83 9.56
N HIS A 127 -14.46 12.59 9.57
CA HIS A 127 -13.79 11.43 8.97
C HIS A 127 -14.57 10.83 7.79
N LEU A 128 -15.51 11.57 7.19
CA LEU A 128 -16.27 11.08 6.04
C LEU A 128 -15.36 10.87 4.81
N TRP A 129 -15.17 9.62 4.42
CA TRP A 129 -14.40 9.27 3.23
C TRP A 129 -15.29 9.30 1.99
N ASN A 130 -14.90 10.10 1.00
CA ASN A 130 -15.53 10.05 -0.31
C ASN A 130 -14.77 9.07 -1.20
N LEU A 131 -15.33 7.88 -1.40
CA LEU A 131 -14.70 6.82 -2.21
C LEU A 131 -14.60 7.16 -3.70
N LEU A 132 -15.24 8.25 -4.16
CA LEU A 132 -15.06 8.79 -5.52
C LEU A 132 -13.85 9.72 -5.65
N LEU A 133 -13.26 10.13 -4.52
CA LEU A 133 -12.05 10.95 -4.48
C LEU A 133 -10.83 10.08 -4.16
N PRO A 134 -9.61 10.51 -4.56
CA PRO A 134 -8.39 9.80 -4.21
C PRO A 134 -8.23 9.66 -2.69
N ALA A 135 -7.71 8.53 -2.24
CA ALA A 135 -7.51 8.26 -0.81
C ALA A 135 -6.55 9.26 -0.13
N GLU A 136 -5.69 9.93 -0.90
CA GLU A 136 -4.88 11.08 -0.45
C GLU A 136 -5.70 12.22 0.17
N THR A 137 -6.98 12.31 -0.16
CA THR A 137 -7.91 13.33 0.35
C THR A 137 -8.72 12.87 1.56
N TRP A 138 -8.60 11.61 1.95
CA TRP A 138 -9.41 11.05 3.02
C TRP A 138 -8.89 11.51 4.39
N PRO A 139 -9.75 12.14 5.22
CA PRO A 139 -9.32 12.62 6.52
C PRO A 139 -8.79 11.49 7.41
N GLY A 140 -7.78 11.83 8.22
CA GLY A 140 -7.15 10.90 9.15
C GLY A 140 -6.08 9.99 8.54
N LEU A 141 -5.79 10.12 7.24
CA LEU A 141 -4.67 9.41 6.62
C LEU A 141 -3.42 10.29 6.56
N THR A 142 -2.30 9.74 7.03
CA THR A 142 -0.97 10.26 6.69
C THR A 142 -0.30 9.28 5.74
N LEU A 143 0.17 9.78 4.60
CA LEU A 143 0.84 8.98 3.58
C LEU A 143 2.35 9.23 3.58
N GLU A 144 3.11 8.23 3.16
CA GLU A 144 4.56 8.29 2.99
C GLU A 144 4.97 7.72 1.64
N ALA A 145 5.90 8.41 0.97
CA ALA A 145 6.46 7.93 -0.27
C ALA A 145 7.49 6.82 0.00
N ALA A 146 7.25 5.63 -0.55
CA ALA A 146 8.24 4.56 -0.53
C ALA A 146 9.50 5.00 -1.29
N VAL A 147 10.66 4.89 -0.63
CA VAL A 147 11.95 5.26 -1.22
C VAL A 147 12.25 4.50 -2.52
N ARG A 148 11.80 3.24 -2.61
CA ARG A 148 12.08 2.37 -3.76
C ARG A 148 11.36 2.79 -5.04
N ASN A 149 10.14 3.29 -4.94
CA ASN A 149 9.29 3.51 -6.12
C ASN A 149 8.38 4.76 -6.05
N GLY A 150 8.54 5.63 -5.06
CA GLY A 150 7.73 6.85 -4.93
C GLY A 150 6.23 6.60 -4.71
N ALA A 151 5.78 5.35 -4.56
CA ALA A 151 4.40 5.03 -4.27
C ALA A 151 4.04 5.56 -2.89
N LEU A 152 2.86 6.17 -2.76
CA LEU A 152 2.39 6.63 -1.46
C LEU A 152 1.77 5.44 -0.70
N HIS A 153 2.24 5.16 0.49
CA HIS A 153 1.69 4.15 1.38
C HIS A 153 1.10 4.79 2.63
N VAL A 154 0.15 4.10 3.26
CA VAL A 154 -0.47 4.58 4.50
C VAL A 154 0.49 4.37 5.66
N LYS A 155 0.93 5.47 6.26
CA LYS A 155 1.80 5.50 7.44
C LYS A 155 0.99 5.62 8.73
N LYS A 156 -0.08 6.43 8.71
CA LYS A 156 -0.95 6.64 9.89
C LYS A 156 -2.42 6.59 9.51
N LEU A 157 -3.21 5.94 10.36
CA LEU A 157 -4.67 5.93 10.34
C LEU A 157 -5.17 6.48 11.66
N GLU A 158 -5.59 7.74 11.66
CA GLU A 158 -6.01 8.51 12.84
C GLU A 158 -7.45 8.98 12.66
N LEU A 159 -8.39 8.17 13.16
CA LEU A 159 -9.83 8.40 13.03
C LEU A 159 -10.52 8.53 14.40
N SER A 160 -9.80 9.06 15.39
CA SER A 160 -10.32 9.22 16.75
C SER A 160 -11.52 10.16 16.80
N ASN A 161 -12.46 9.93 17.72
CA ASN A 161 -13.67 10.76 17.88
C ASN A 161 -14.49 10.94 16.58
N GLY A 162 -14.44 9.97 15.67
CA GLY A 162 -15.13 10.00 14.38
C GLY A 162 -16.55 9.44 14.39
N ARG A 163 -17.06 9.04 15.56
CA ARG A 163 -18.32 8.28 15.70
C ARG A 163 -18.38 7.06 14.77
N LEU A 164 -17.23 6.41 14.62
CA LEU A 164 -17.11 5.24 13.76
C LEU A 164 -17.92 4.06 14.34
N GLU A 165 -18.43 3.23 13.45
CA GLU A 165 -19.14 2.00 13.77
C GLU A 165 -18.47 0.79 13.13
N GLY A 166 -18.96 -0.40 13.42
CA GLY A 166 -18.49 -1.64 12.79
C GLY A 166 -17.46 -2.38 13.63
N SER A 167 -16.67 -3.24 12.99
CA SER A 167 -15.79 -4.18 13.69
C SER A 167 -14.36 -4.10 13.19
N VAL A 168 -13.43 -4.05 14.14
CA VAL A 168 -12.04 -4.41 13.89
C VAL A 168 -11.93 -5.94 13.88
N GLY A 169 -11.25 -6.49 12.87
CA GLY A 169 -11.26 -7.93 12.58
C GLY A 169 -12.45 -8.41 11.74
N ASP A 170 -12.28 -9.50 10.98
CA ASP A 170 -13.25 -9.99 9.99
C ASP A 170 -13.89 -11.36 10.33
N GLY A 171 -13.66 -11.87 11.54
CA GLY A 171 -14.21 -13.17 11.97
C GLY A 171 -13.45 -14.40 11.52
N THR A 172 -12.48 -14.28 10.59
CA THR A 172 -11.90 -15.47 9.94
C THR A 172 -10.38 -15.47 9.79
N GLU A 173 -9.69 -14.35 10.07
CA GLU A 173 -8.32 -14.28 10.65
C GLU A 173 -7.59 -12.97 10.32
N LYS A 174 -8.10 -12.11 9.41
CA LYS A 174 -7.32 -10.95 8.94
C LYS A 174 -8.11 -9.66 8.82
N ASP A 175 -7.79 -8.74 9.72
CA ASP A 175 -8.18 -7.35 9.54
C ASP A 175 -7.47 -6.74 8.31
N PRO A 176 -8.19 -6.00 7.43
CA PRO A 176 -7.60 -5.47 6.20
C PRO A 176 -6.45 -4.50 6.43
N LEU A 177 -6.35 -3.88 7.62
CA LEU A 177 -5.23 -3.00 7.93
C LEU A 177 -3.90 -3.75 7.97
N SER A 178 -3.89 -5.08 8.18
CA SER A 178 -2.65 -5.88 8.14
C SER A 178 -1.99 -5.93 6.76
N LEU A 179 -2.62 -5.38 5.72
CA LEU A 179 -2.04 -5.25 4.38
C LEU A 179 -1.26 -3.93 4.20
N LEU A 180 -1.35 -3.00 5.15
CA LEU A 180 -0.71 -1.68 5.11
C LEU A 180 0.71 -1.77 5.66
N ALA A 181 1.66 -2.20 4.82
CA ALA A 181 3.02 -2.54 5.26
C ALA A 181 3.83 -1.38 5.87
N TYR A 182 3.44 -0.13 5.64
CA TYR A 182 4.10 1.07 6.19
C TYR A 182 3.38 1.64 7.42
N LEU A 183 2.33 0.97 7.91
CA LEU A 183 1.50 1.52 8.97
C LEU A 183 2.24 1.51 10.31
N GLU A 184 2.39 2.70 10.88
CA GLU A 184 3.04 2.97 12.18
C GLU A 184 2.01 3.29 13.25
N VAL A 185 0.89 3.91 12.88
CA VAL A 185 -0.12 4.39 13.84
C VAL A 185 -1.52 3.93 13.44
N ILE A 186 -2.18 3.24 14.36
CA ILE A 186 -3.62 3.01 14.36
C ILE A 186 -4.20 3.75 15.55
N ASN A 187 -4.99 4.79 15.31
CA ASN A 187 -5.75 5.49 16.34
C ASN A 187 -7.23 5.53 15.97
N LEU A 188 -8.02 4.65 16.59
CA LEU A 188 -9.48 4.59 16.47
C LEU A 188 -10.17 4.97 17.77
N SER A 189 -9.44 5.63 18.69
CA SER A 189 -9.94 5.92 20.04
C SER A 189 -11.21 6.77 20.06
N ASN A 190 -11.98 6.64 21.13
CA ASN A 190 -13.22 7.37 21.36
C ASN A 190 -14.27 7.16 20.26
N ASN A 191 -14.32 5.94 19.73
CA ASN A 191 -15.38 5.49 18.84
C ASN A 191 -16.11 4.31 19.47
N THR A 192 -17.14 4.59 20.27
CA THR A 192 -17.89 3.55 21.00
C THR A 192 -18.65 2.59 20.08
N GLY A 193 -18.88 2.93 18.82
CA GLY A 193 -19.47 2.05 17.81
C GLY A 193 -18.50 1.00 17.26
N VAL A 194 -17.21 1.15 17.52
CA VAL A 194 -16.18 0.18 17.11
C VAL A 194 -16.19 -1.01 18.07
N THR A 195 -16.51 -2.17 17.51
CA THR A 195 -16.62 -3.46 18.22
C THR A 195 -15.63 -4.47 17.62
N GLY A 196 -15.78 -5.75 17.96
CA GLY A 196 -14.89 -6.82 17.50
C GLY A 196 -13.82 -7.16 18.53
N TRP A 197 -12.63 -7.51 18.06
CA TRP A 197 -11.50 -7.95 18.89
C TRP A 197 -10.18 -7.47 18.28
N LEU A 198 -9.09 -7.58 19.05
CA LEU A 198 -7.74 -7.30 18.57
C LEU A 198 -7.30 -8.34 17.52
N PRO A 199 -7.07 -7.98 16.24
CA PRO A 199 -6.80 -8.95 15.18
C PRO A 199 -5.40 -9.57 15.29
N VAL A 200 -5.31 -10.90 15.29
CA VAL A 200 -4.00 -11.60 15.26
C VAL A 200 -3.14 -11.15 14.07
N SER A 201 -3.76 -10.84 12.92
CA SER A 201 -3.05 -10.43 11.69
C SER A 201 -2.26 -9.14 11.83
N TRP A 202 -2.58 -8.28 12.80
CA TRP A 202 -1.77 -7.08 13.03
C TRP A 202 -0.34 -7.40 13.44
N LYS A 203 -0.04 -8.63 13.88
CA LYS A 203 1.34 -9.10 14.10
C LYS A 203 2.25 -8.98 12.87
N ASP A 204 1.69 -8.83 11.68
CA ASP A 204 2.42 -8.70 10.41
C ASP A 204 2.73 -7.22 10.06
N LEU A 205 2.35 -6.27 10.93
CA LEU A 205 2.65 -4.85 10.79
C LEU A 205 3.98 -4.53 11.48
N ASP A 206 5.09 -4.86 10.83
CA ASP A 206 6.44 -4.77 11.41
C ASP A 206 6.85 -3.32 11.80
N ASN A 207 6.23 -2.30 11.20
CA ASN A 207 6.49 -0.89 11.49
C ASN A 207 5.57 -0.29 12.56
N LEU A 208 4.63 -1.07 13.13
CA LEU A 208 3.61 -0.52 14.01
C LEU A 208 4.20 -0.06 15.35
N GLU A 209 4.02 1.22 15.66
CA GLU A 209 4.55 1.89 16.85
C GLU A 209 3.44 2.24 17.85
N THR A 210 2.25 2.53 17.35
CA THR A 210 1.12 2.98 18.16
C THR A 210 -0.17 2.25 17.78
N ILE A 211 -0.79 1.63 18.78
CA ILE A 211 -2.18 1.20 18.73
C ILE A 211 -2.93 1.95 19.83
N ASN A 212 -3.86 2.81 19.44
CA ASN A 212 -4.78 3.46 20.36
C ASN A 212 -6.24 3.13 19.99
N LEU A 213 -6.85 2.31 20.85
CA LEU A 213 -8.24 1.85 20.76
C LEU A 213 -8.99 2.18 22.05
N GLU A 214 -8.55 3.22 22.77
CA GLU A 214 -9.22 3.69 23.97
C GLU A 214 -10.70 3.96 23.71
N ASN A 215 -11.55 3.58 24.67
CA ASN A 215 -12.98 3.94 24.66
C ASN A 215 -13.74 3.47 23.40
N CYS A 216 -13.33 2.33 22.86
CA CYS A 216 -14.11 1.52 21.92
C CYS A 216 -14.94 0.47 22.69
N ASN A 217 -15.62 -0.43 22.00
CA ASN A 217 -16.37 -1.54 22.58
C ASN A 217 -15.78 -2.89 22.14
N LEU A 218 -14.45 -3.01 22.17
CA LEU A 218 -13.74 -4.26 21.84
C LEU A 218 -13.97 -5.31 22.93
N THR A 219 -14.13 -6.56 22.51
CA THR A 219 -14.32 -7.74 23.35
C THR A 219 -13.24 -8.78 23.09
N ASN A 220 -13.17 -9.81 23.94
CA ASN A 220 -12.31 -10.97 23.69
C ASN A 220 -12.76 -11.70 22.41
N PHE A 221 -11.83 -12.35 21.71
CA PHE A 221 -12.19 -13.24 20.61
C PHE A 221 -12.58 -14.62 21.15
N MET A 222 -13.86 -14.81 21.45
CA MET A 222 -14.36 -16.03 22.12
C MET A 222 -14.05 -17.33 21.37
N PHE A 223 -13.97 -17.29 20.02
CA PHE A 223 -13.72 -18.50 19.21
C PHE A 223 -12.31 -19.05 19.41
N LEU A 224 -11.29 -18.20 19.51
CA LEU A 224 -9.90 -18.61 19.79
C LEU A 224 -9.46 -18.34 21.25
N GLY A 225 -10.35 -17.78 22.07
CA GLY A 225 -10.17 -17.67 23.52
C GLY A 225 -9.13 -16.65 23.99
N TYR A 226 -8.84 -15.58 23.23
CA TYR A 226 -7.88 -14.54 23.64
C TYR A 226 -8.54 -13.17 23.88
N ASN A 227 -7.96 -12.38 24.78
CA ASN A 227 -8.25 -10.94 24.91
C ASN A 227 -7.24 -10.08 24.13
N ILE A 228 -5.98 -10.52 24.08
CA ILE A 228 -4.87 -9.91 23.34
C ILE A 228 -4.12 -11.04 22.62
N PRO A 229 -3.79 -10.91 21.33
CA PRO A 229 -2.97 -11.89 20.63
C PRO A 229 -1.56 -11.98 21.23
N ALA A 230 -1.16 -13.15 21.75
CA ALA A 230 0.19 -13.38 22.29
C ALA A 230 1.30 -13.07 21.27
N ASN A 231 1.03 -13.25 19.97
CA ASN A 231 1.98 -12.92 18.90
C ASN A 231 2.33 -11.43 18.81
N TYR A 232 1.55 -10.52 19.40
CA TYR A 232 1.94 -9.11 19.48
C TYR A 232 3.27 -8.97 20.24
N ALA A 233 3.45 -9.72 21.33
CA ALA A 233 4.68 -9.70 22.12
C ALA A 233 5.92 -10.11 21.31
N THR A 234 5.78 -11.09 20.42
CA THR A 234 6.91 -11.67 19.68
C THR A 234 7.17 -10.97 18.35
N ARG A 235 6.18 -10.28 17.77
CA ARG A 235 6.27 -9.71 16.43
C ARG A 235 6.30 -8.19 16.39
N LEU A 236 5.52 -7.51 17.22
CA LEU A 236 5.37 -6.05 17.19
C LEU A 236 6.44 -5.34 18.01
N LYS A 237 7.71 -5.61 17.70
CA LYS A 237 8.85 -5.12 18.51
C LYS A 237 9.00 -3.60 18.56
N ASN A 238 8.40 -2.89 17.61
CA ASN A 238 8.40 -1.43 17.57
C ASN A 238 7.20 -0.80 18.30
N LEU A 239 6.25 -1.60 18.81
CA LEU A 239 5.04 -1.10 19.47
C LEU A 239 5.38 -0.55 20.85
N THR A 240 5.56 0.77 20.93
CA THR A 240 5.88 1.50 22.17
C THR A 240 4.64 2.04 22.86
N THR A 241 3.56 2.28 22.10
CA THR A 241 2.30 2.79 22.64
C THR A 241 1.16 1.81 22.38
N PHE A 242 0.61 1.23 23.44
CA PHE A 242 -0.54 0.33 23.35
C PHE A 242 -1.63 0.71 24.35
N ILE A 243 -2.70 1.31 23.85
CA ILE A 243 -3.83 1.82 24.66
C ILE A 243 -5.11 1.10 24.28
N ILE A 244 -5.63 0.31 25.21
CA ILE A 244 -6.86 -0.50 25.08
C ILE A 244 -7.81 -0.36 26.28
N ARG A 245 -7.56 0.61 27.16
CA ARG A 245 -8.47 0.94 28.27
C ARG A 245 -9.85 1.36 27.79
N ASN A 246 -10.81 1.33 28.69
CA ASN A 246 -12.20 1.68 28.45
C ASN A 246 -12.85 0.84 27.32
N ASN A 247 -12.48 -0.43 27.18
CA ASN A 247 -13.13 -1.40 26.29
C ASN A 247 -13.98 -2.41 27.11
N LEU A 248 -14.37 -3.54 26.51
CA LEU A 248 -15.11 -4.64 27.15
C LEU A 248 -14.23 -5.89 27.28
N LEU A 249 -12.91 -5.72 27.35
CA LEU A 249 -11.94 -6.82 27.46
C LEU A 249 -11.90 -7.36 28.89
N ASN A 250 -11.76 -8.68 29.05
CA ASN A 250 -11.72 -9.30 30.37
C ASN A 250 -10.81 -10.54 30.42
N GLY A 251 -10.55 -11.02 31.64
CA GLY A 251 -9.75 -12.20 31.90
C GLY A 251 -8.25 -11.93 31.96
N VAL A 252 -7.47 -12.99 32.07
CA VAL A 252 -6.00 -12.92 32.21
C VAL A 252 -5.36 -12.59 30.86
N ILE A 253 -4.44 -11.62 30.80
CA ILE A 253 -3.65 -11.37 29.58
C ILE A 253 -2.64 -12.50 29.37
N PRO A 254 -2.28 -12.87 28.12
CA PRO A 254 -1.26 -13.89 27.88
C PRO A 254 0.07 -13.52 28.54
N ALA A 255 0.80 -14.51 29.09
CA ALA A 255 2.06 -14.27 29.79
C ALA A 255 3.12 -13.63 28.88
N GLU A 256 3.11 -13.98 27.59
CA GLU A 256 3.99 -13.43 26.57
C GLU A 256 3.85 -11.91 26.46
N ILE A 257 2.65 -11.36 26.70
CA ILE A 257 2.42 -9.90 26.66
C ILE A 257 3.27 -9.20 27.72
N THR A 258 3.45 -9.80 28.89
CA THR A 258 4.30 -9.24 29.96
C THR A 258 5.78 -9.30 29.65
N GLU A 259 6.19 -10.13 28.67
CA GLU A 259 7.56 -10.25 28.18
C GLU A 259 7.87 -9.29 27.03
N HIS A 260 6.90 -8.48 26.58
CA HIS A 260 7.16 -7.50 25.54
C HIS A 260 8.17 -6.44 26.03
N PRO A 261 9.17 -6.03 25.21
CA PRO A 261 10.22 -5.10 25.63
C PRO A 261 9.72 -3.76 26.17
N HIS A 262 8.55 -3.32 25.69
CA HIS A 262 7.91 -2.06 26.09
C HIS A 262 6.70 -2.27 27.02
N PHE A 263 6.54 -3.45 27.65
CA PHE A 263 5.37 -3.72 28.51
C PHE A 263 5.25 -2.73 29.68
N GLU A 264 6.37 -2.33 30.28
CA GLU A 264 6.39 -1.31 31.34
C GLU A 264 5.93 0.06 30.83
N GLU A 265 6.34 0.45 29.62
CA GLU A 265 5.91 1.70 28.96
C GLU A 265 4.43 1.67 28.59
N TRP A 266 3.91 0.49 28.23
CA TRP A 266 2.48 0.32 28.00
C TRP A 266 1.67 0.58 29.27
N ASN A 267 2.24 0.54 30.47
CA ASN A 267 1.58 0.86 31.73
C ASN A 267 0.19 0.20 31.86
N PHE A 268 0.18 -1.05 32.30
CA PHE A 268 -1.02 -1.88 32.41
C PHE A 268 -2.19 -1.17 33.13
N GLU A 269 -1.92 -0.43 34.21
CA GLU A 269 -2.96 0.24 35.00
C GLU A 269 -3.52 1.49 34.32
N GLU A 270 -2.75 2.20 33.50
CA GLU A 270 -3.19 3.45 32.88
C GLU A 270 -3.71 3.29 31.45
N ASN A 271 -3.12 2.40 30.65
CA ASN A 271 -3.45 2.27 29.22
C ASN A 271 -4.20 0.98 28.88
N MET A 272 -4.17 -0.04 29.74
CA MET A 272 -4.94 -1.28 29.55
C MET A 272 -6.12 -1.38 30.52
N GLN A 273 -6.13 -0.56 31.57
CA GLN A 273 -7.21 -0.43 32.55
C GLN A 273 -7.67 1.04 32.67
N PRO A 274 -8.89 1.29 33.20
CA PRO A 274 -9.93 0.31 33.53
C PRO A 274 -10.62 -0.26 32.27
N GLN A 275 -11.48 -1.27 32.45
CA GLN A 275 -12.40 -1.76 31.42
C GLN A 275 -13.85 -1.40 31.81
N LYS A 276 -14.77 -1.38 30.85
CA LYS A 276 -16.17 -0.94 31.04
C LYS A 276 -16.98 -1.96 31.83
N GLY A 277 -17.83 -1.45 32.72
CA GLY A 277 -18.74 -2.27 33.53
C GLY A 277 -17.99 -3.14 34.52
N THR A 278 -18.30 -4.44 34.55
CA THR A 278 -17.62 -5.42 35.41
C THR A 278 -16.45 -6.12 34.73
N ASN A 279 -16.13 -5.75 33.48
CA ASN A 279 -15.00 -6.32 32.76
C ASN A 279 -13.69 -5.87 33.41
N ARG A 280 -12.70 -6.76 33.43
CA ARG A 280 -11.37 -6.47 33.98
C ARG A 280 -10.34 -7.41 33.35
N LEU A 281 -9.25 -6.84 32.84
CA LEU A 281 -8.05 -7.60 32.54
C LEU A 281 -7.25 -7.89 33.83
N THR A 282 -6.52 -9.00 33.88
CA THR A 282 -5.60 -9.29 34.98
C THR A 282 -4.25 -9.71 34.44
N LEU A 283 -3.20 -9.41 35.20
CA LEU A 283 -1.88 -9.97 34.93
C LEU A 283 -1.91 -11.50 35.14
N PRO A 284 -1.09 -12.27 34.40
CA PRO A 284 -0.86 -13.67 34.69
C PRO A 284 -0.30 -13.84 36.11
N ASP A 285 -0.59 -14.99 36.72
CA ASP A 285 0.06 -15.35 37.98
C ASP A 285 1.58 -15.42 37.76
N ALA A 286 2.35 -15.01 38.77
CA ALA A 286 3.80 -15.18 38.73
C ALA A 286 4.11 -16.68 38.51
N PRO A 287 5.08 -17.03 37.63
CA PRO A 287 5.47 -18.42 37.47
C PRO A 287 5.83 -18.99 38.84
N ALA A 288 5.30 -20.18 39.15
CA ALA A 288 5.61 -20.86 40.40
C ALA A 288 7.14 -20.96 40.54
N GLU A 289 7.68 -20.46 41.66
CA GLU A 289 9.11 -20.63 41.94
C GLU A 289 9.42 -22.14 41.96
N PRO A 290 10.54 -22.56 41.32
CA PRO A 290 10.89 -23.97 41.16
C PRO A 290 11.18 -24.68 42.49
#